data_AF-A0A3R6VNR1-F1
#
_entry.id   AF-A0A3R6VNR1-F1
#
_cell.length_a   1.000
_cell.length_b   1.000
_cell.length_c   1.000
_cell.angle_alpha   90.00
_cell.angle_beta   90.00
_cell.angle_gamma   90.00
#
_symmetry.space_group_name_H-M   'P 1'
#
loop_
_entity.id
_entity.type
_entity.pdbx_description
1 polymer ?
#
loop_
_entity_poly.entity_id
_entity_poly.type
_entity_poly.pdbx_seq_one_letter_code
_entity_poly.pdbx_strand_id
1 'polypeptide(L)'
;MKQKLSKCLLISFILGVAYLIYSIFYWTGAVSGSASTAEQVGAGLATAIVMPHLIFTALAVIFNALGLFMRKRGFALTGAILYTVALVLFPVYFMFVIIEMILSYIGFAKMKKEV
;
A
#
# COMPACT_ATOMS: atom_id res chain seq x y z
N MET A 1 9.48 -22.15 20.01
CA MET A 1 8.11 -21.59 20.10
C MET A 1 7.72 -21.00 18.75
N LYS A 2 6.82 -21.62 17.97
CA LYS A 2 6.36 -21.05 16.68
C LYS A 2 5.64 -19.72 16.97
N GLN A 3 6.23 -18.59 16.58
CA GLN A 3 5.58 -17.29 16.75
C GLN A 3 4.33 -17.21 15.88
N LYS A 4 3.18 -16.86 16.48
CA LYS A 4 1.94 -16.64 15.73
C LYS A 4 2.10 -15.42 14.82
N LEU A 5 1.54 -15.47 13.62
CA LEU A 5 1.49 -14.34 12.69
C LEU A 5 0.75 -13.15 13.34
N SER A 6 1.24 -11.94 13.09
CA SER A 6 0.59 -10.72 13.57
C SER A 6 -0.72 -10.52 12.83
N LYS A 7 -1.85 -10.60 13.54
CA LYS A 7 -3.19 -10.37 12.96
C LYS A 7 -3.30 -8.97 12.33
N CYS A 8 -2.66 -7.96 12.93
CA CYS A 8 -2.67 -6.59 12.41
C CYS A 8 -1.93 -6.48 11.07
N LEU A 9 -0.74 -7.09 10.95
CA LEU A 9 0.00 -7.12 9.69
C LEU A 9 -0.74 -7.92 8.62
N LEU A 10 -1.40 -9.02 9.00
CA LEU A 10 -2.19 -9.82 8.06
C LEU A 10 -3.37 -9.03 7.48
N ILE A 11 -4.13 -8.33 8.34
CA ILE A 11 -5.26 -7.50 7.89
C ILE A 11 -4.75 -6.35 7.01
N SER A 12 -3.69 -5.66 7.43
CA SER A 12 -3.05 -4.60 6.64
C SER A 12 -2.56 -5.08 5.28
N PHE A 13 -1.99 -6.29 5.22
CA PHE A 13 -1.54 -6.90 3.98
C PHE A 13 -2.70 -7.23 3.04
N ILE A 14 -3.79 -7.81 3.56
CA ILE A 14 -4.98 -8.13 2.75
C ILE A 14 -5.61 -6.86 2.18
N LEU A 15 -5.76 -5.81 3.00
CA LEU A 15 -6.30 -4.52 2.56
C LEU A 15 -5.43 -3.89 1.47
N GLY A 16 -4.11 -3.88 1.67
CA GLY A 16 -3.19 -3.29 0.70
C GLY A 16 -3.16 -4.04 -0.63
N VAL A 17 -3.21 -5.38 -0.60
CA VAL A 17 -3.34 -6.18 -1.82
C VAL A 17 -4.67 -5.89 -2.53
N ALA A 18 -5.78 -5.86 -1.79
CA ALA A 18 -7.10 -5.54 -2.36
C ALA A 18 -7.12 -4.14 -3.00
N TYR A 19 -6.50 -3.16 -2.34
CA TYR A 19 -6.39 -1.79 -2.84
C TYR A 19 -5.52 -1.70 -4.11
N LEU A 20 -4.41 -2.43 -4.17
CA LEU A 20 -3.58 -2.48 -5.39
C LEU A 20 -4.33 -3.11 -6.57
N ILE A 21 -5.04 -4.21 -6.32
CA ILE A 21 -5.86 -4.86 -7.35
C ILE A 21 -6.92 -3.87 -7.88
N TYR A 22 -7.67 -3.23 -6.98
CA TYR A 22 -8.63 -2.19 -7.33
C TYR A 22 -7.99 -1.07 -8.17
N SER A 23 -6.83 -0.57 -7.73
CA SER A 23 -6.13 0.52 -8.40
C SER A 23 -5.69 0.14 -9.81
N ILE A 24 -5.15 -1.05 -10.01
CA ILE A 24 -4.76 -1.53 -11.34
C ILE A 24 -5.96 -1.53 -12.28
N PHE A 25 -7.10 -2.10 -11.86
CA PHE A 25 -8.31 -2.14 -12.69
C PHE A 25 -8.88 -0.74 -12.96
N TYR A 26 -8.92 0.13 -11.95
CA TYR A 26 -9.45 1.48 -12.09
C TYR A 26 -8.62 2.32 -13.07
N TRP A 27 -7.30 2.36 -12.89
CA TRP A 27 -6.42 3.21 -13.71
C TRP A 27 -6.22 2.66 -15.12
N THR A 28 -6.16 1.34 -15.30
CA THR A 28 -6.13 0.75 -16.65
C THR A 28 -7.44 1.02 -17.39
N GLY A 29 -8.59 0.84 -16.72
CA GLY A 29 -9.91 1.15 -17.27
C GLY A 29 -10.10 2.63 -17.63
N ALA A 30 -9.57 3.55 -16.80
CA ALA A 30 -9.64 4.99 -17.05
C ALA A 30 -8.92 5.40 -18.34
N VAL A 31 -7.74 4.81 -18.61
CA VAL A 31 -6.98 5.09 -19.83
C VAL A 31 -7.61 4.40 -21.05
N SER A 32 -8.05 3.14 -20.93
CA SER A 32 -8.61 2.39 -22.06
C SER A 32 -10.04 2.80 -22.44
N GLY A 33 -10.80 3.38 -21.51
CA GLY A 33 -12.20 3.78 -21.71
C GLY A 33 -12.41 5.20 -22.22
N SER A 34 -11.34 5.93 -22.55
CA SER A 34 -11.43 7.32 -23.05
C SER A 34 -11.98 7.36 -24.48
N ALA A 35 -12.99 8.21 -24.74
CA ALA A 35 -13.68 8.28 -26.03
C ALA A 35 -13.06 9.32 -26.97
N SER A 36 -12.35 10.32 -26.43
CA SER A 36 -11.64 11.34 -27.21
C SER A 36 -10.15 11.40 -26.87
N THR A 37 -9.34 11.95 -27.79
CA THR A 37 -7.91 12.17 -27.57
C THR A 37 -7.65 13.09 -26.37
N ALA A 38 -8.51 14.10 -26.15
CA ALA A 38 -8.37 15.01 -25.01
C ALA A 38 -8.60 14.29 -23.67
N GLU A 39 -9.60 13.42 -23.59
CA GLU A 39 -9.85 12.57 -22.41
C GLU A 39 -8.70 11.61 -22.16
N GLN A 40 -8.14 11.00 -23.21
CA GLN A 40 -7.01 10.09 -23.08
C GLN A 40 -5.75 10.79 -22.54
N VAL A 41 -5.48 12.01 -23.00
CA VAL A 41 -4.38 12.83 -22.46
C VAL A 41 -4.64 13.20 -21.01
N GLY A 42 -5.88 13.60 -20.67
CA GLY A 42 -6.28 13.91 -19.29
C GLY A 42 -6.11 12.70 -18.35
N ALA A 43 -6.58 11.52 -18.76
CA ALA A 43 -6.45 10.27 -18.01
C ALA A 43 -4.97 9.86 -17.84
N GLY A 44 -4.15 10.04 -18.88
CA GLY A 44 -2.72 9.80 -18.84
C GLY A 44 -2.01 10.70 -17.83
N LEU A 45 -2.32 12.01 -17.84
CA LEU A 45 -1.77 12.96 -16.87
C LEU A 45 -2.20 12.65 -15.44
N ALA A 46 -3.47 12.34 -15.21
CA ALA A 46 -3.96 11.95 -13.89
C ALA A 46 -3.27 10.67 -13.39
N THR A 47 -3.08 9.69 -14.27
CA THR A 47 -2.34 8.45 -13.97
C THR A 47 -0.88 8.75 -13.60
N ALA A 48 -0.21 9.65 -14.33
CA ALA A 48 1.15 10.03 -14.02
C ALA A 48 1.29 10.70 -12.64
N ILE A 49 0.30 11.52 -12.24
CA ILE A 49 0.29 12.21 -10.95
C ILE A 49 0.08 11.23 -9.78
N VAL A 50 -0.81 10.24 -9.93
CA VAL A 50 -1.08 9.25 -8.87
C VAL A 50 -0.02 8.14 -8.81
N MET A 51 0.72 7.90 -9.90
CA MET A 51 1.63 6.74 -10.01
C MET A 51 2.66 6.65 -8.88
N PRO A 52 3.29 7.74 -8.40
CA PRO A 52 4.19 7.69 -7.25
C PRO A 52 3.51 7.12 -6.00
N HIS A 53 2.26 7.50 -5.72
CA HIS A 53 1.49 6.94 -4.60
C HIS A 53 1.31 5.42 -4.77
N LEU A 54 0.91 4.96 -5.95
CA LEU A 54 0.68 3.53 -6.21
C LEU A 54 1.97 2.70 -6.10
N ILE A 55 3.10 3.22 -6.59
CA ILE A 55 4.40 2.56 -6.47
C ILE A 55 4.79 2.39 -4.99
N PHE A 56 4.67 3.45 -4.19
CA PHE A 56 5.01 3.38 -2.77
C PHE A 56 4.05 2.49 -1.99
N THR A 57 2.75 2.48 -2.32
CA THR A 57 1.78 1.52 -1.77
C THR A 57 2.16 0.08 -2.14
N ALA A 58 2.58 -0.19 -3.37
CA ALA A 58 3.01 -1.52 -3.80
C ALA A 58 4.25 -1.99 -3.03
N LEU A 59 5.25 -1.12 -2.87
CA LEU A 59 6.42 -1.40 -2.05
C LEU A 59 6.04 -1.62 -0.59
N ALA A 60 5.11 -0.83 -0.05
CA ALA A 60 4.61 -0.98 1.30
C ALA A 60 3.96 -2.36 1.52
N VAL A 61 3.14 -2.82 0.59
CA VAL A 61 2.53 -4.16 0.60
C VAL A 61 3.58 -5.26 0.58
N ILE A 62 4.63 -5.12 -0.25
CA ILE A 62 5.75 -6.07 -0.32
C ILE A 62 6.47 -6.13 1.03
N PHE A 63 6.87 -4.98 1.60
CA PHE A 63 7.57 -4.95 2.89
C PHE A 63 6.68 -5.40 4.05
N ASN A 64 5.38 -5.15 3.99
CA ASN A 64 4.40 -5.69 4.94
C ASN A 64 4.37 -7.22 4.86
N ALA A 65 4.31 -7.80 3.66
CA ALA A 65 4.38 -9.24 3.46
C ALA A 65 5.69 -9.82 4.03
N LEU A 66 6.83 -9.19 3.74
CA LEU A 66 8.13 -9.60 4.29
C LEU A 66 8.14 -9.52 5.82
N GLY A 67 7.64 -8.44 6.41
CA GLY A 67 7.51 -8.28 7.86
C GLY A 67 6.59 -9.32 8.50
N LEU A 68 5.48 -9.66 7.84
CA LEU A 68 4.51 -10.65 8.27
C LEU A 68 5.08 -12.07 8.21
N PHE A 69 5.58 -12.51 7.05
CA PHE A 69 5.99 -13.89 6.81
C PHE A 69 7.40 -14.21 7.34
N MET A 70 8.35 -13.28 7.21
CA MET A 70 9.71 -13.45 7.75
C MET A 70 9.79 -13.10 9.23
N ARG A 71 8.73 -12.50 9.80
CA ARG A 71 8.66 -12.06 11.20
C ARG A 71 9.77 -11.09 11.60
N LYS A 72 10.35 -10.39 10.61
CA LYS A 72 11.40 -9.39 10.83
C LYS A 72 10.77 -8.04 11.13
N ARG A 73 11.08 -7.52 12.32
CA ARG A 73 10.54 -6.25 12.80
C ARG A 73 10.93 -5.07 11.91
N GLY A 74 12.14 -5.09 11.33
CA GLY A 74 12.61 -4.04 10.42
C GLY A 74 11.73 -3.90 9.18
N PHE A 75 11.38 -5.02 8.52
CA PHE A 75 10.55 -4.98 7.32
C PHE A 75 9.12 -4.51 7.59
N ALA A 76 8.55 -4.88 8.74
CA ALA A 76 7.23 -4.37 9.15
C ALA A 76 7.25 -2.84 9.34
N LEU A 77 8.32 -2.28 9.90
CA LEU A 77 8.47 -0.82 10.03
C LEU A 77 8.65 -0.14 8.68
N THR A 78 9.49 -0.69 7.81
CA THR A 78 9.70 -0.16 6.45
C THR A 78 8.38 -0.13 5.68
N GLY A 79 7.58 -1.20 5.75
CA GLY A 79 6.25 -1.23 5.13
C GLY A 79 5.32 -0.16 5.68
N ALA A 80 5.29 0.04 7.01
CA ALA A 80 4.48 1.09 7.64
C ALA A 80 4.89 2.51 7.19
N ILE A 81 6.20 2.78 7.11
CA ILE A 81 6.74 4.06 6.64
C ILE A 81 6.41 4.28 5.17
N LEU A 82 6.53 3.24 4.33
CA LEU A 82 6.21 3.35 2.90
C LEU A 82 4.73 3.66 2.68
N TYR A 83 3.81 3.11 3.49
CA TYR A 83 2.41 3.54 3.46
C TYR A 83 2.24 5.02 3.84
N THR A 84 3.00 5.53 4.81
CA THR A 84 3.00 6.96 5.15
C THR A 84 3.52 7.82 3.99
N VAL A 85 4.60 7.40 3.32
CA VAL A 85 5.14 8.11 2.16
C VAL A 85 4.12 8.11 1.01
N ALA A 86 3.48 6.96 0.74
CA ALA A 86 2.41 6.88 -0.25
C ALA A 86 1.30 7.89 0.07
N LEU A 87 0.83 7.94 1.32
CA LEU A 87 -0.17 8.92 1.75
C LEU A 87 0.25 10.38 1.46
N VAL A 88 1.50 10.74 1.77
CA VAL A 88 2.01 12.10 1.54
C VAL A 88 2.11 12.44 0.06
N LEU A 89 2.49 11.48 -0.79
CA LEU A 89 2.60 11.69 -2.24
C LEU A 89 1.25 11.95 -2.90
N PHE A 90 0.15 11.44 -2.34
CA PHE A 90 -1.19 11.73 -2.85
C PHE A 90 -2.25 11.75 -1.73
N PRO A 91 -2.38 12.86 -0.98
CA PRO A 91 -3.22 12.92 0.22
C PRO A 91 -4.71 12.69 -0.04
N VAL A 92 -5.17 12.96 -1.27
CA VAL A 92 -6.57 12.76 -1.67
C VAL A 92 -6.99 11.28 -1.52
N TYR A 93 -6.06 10.34 -1.65
CA TYR A 93 -6.33 8.90 -1.57
C TYR A 93 -6.15 8.34 -0.16
N PHE A 94 -6.12 9.19 0.87
CA PHE A 94 -5.89 8.76 2.25
C PHE A 94 -6.84 7.66 2.72
N MET A 95 -8.10 7.69 2.28
CA MET A 95 -9.12 6.73 2.72
C MET A 95 -8.76 5.28 2.42
N PHE A 96 -7.96 5.05 1.37
CA PHE A 96 -7.56 3.71 0.95
C PHE A 96 -6.38 3.17 1.77
N VAL A 97 -5.45 4.03 2.18
CA VAL A 97 -4.16 3.63 2.77
C VAL A 97 -4.09 3.85 4.29
N ILE A 98 -4.94 4.68 4.87
CA ILE A 98 -4.82 5.07 6.29
C ILE A 98 -5.02 3.89 7.26
N ILE A 99 -5.94 2.98 6.96
CA ILE A 99 -6.26 1.84 7.84
C ILE A 99 -5.09 0.84 7.85
N GLU A 100 -4.61 0.45 6.68
CA GLU A 100 -3.47 -0.47 6.53
C GLU A 100 -2.18 0.13 7.10
N MET A 101 -1.96 1.43 6.96
CA MET A 101 -0.85 2.14 7.59
C MET A 101 -0.88 2.00 9.12
N ILE A 102 -2.00 2.37 9.76
CA ILE A 102 -2.15 2.31 11.22
C ILE A 102 -1.98 0.87 11.70
N LEU A 103 -2.62 -0.09 11.02
CA LEU A 103 -2.49 -1.51 11.35
C LEU A 103 -1.06 -2.03 11.18
N SER A 104 -0.29 -1.53 10.21
CA SER A 104 1.12 -1.87 10.06
C SER A 104 1.97 -1.32 11.21
N TYR A 105 1.75 -0.08 11.65
CA TYR A 105 2.45 0.46 12.83
C TYR A 105 2.10 -0.30 14.12
N ILE A 106 0.82 -0.60 14.34
CA ILE A 106 0.37 -1.43 15.48
C ILE A 106 0.98 -2.83 15.38
N GLY A 107 0.99 -3.41 14.18
CA GLY A 107 1.60 -4.69 13.89
C GLY A 107 3.07 -4.74 14.27
N PHE A 108 3.85 -3.74 13.84
CA PHE A 108 5.23 -3.53 14.22
C PHE A 108 5.42 -3.36 15.73
N ALA A 109 4.61 -2.52 16.38
CA ALA A 109 4.73 -2.23 17.81
C ALA A 109 4.50 -3.48 18.68
N LYS A 110 3.66 -4.41 18.21
CA LYS A 110 3.38 -5.68 18.90
C LYS A 110 4.39 -6.78 18.60
N MET A 111 5.32 -6.58 17.66
CA MET A 111 6.42 -7.54 17.42
C MET A 111 7.46 -7.40 18.52
N LYS A 112 7.93 -8.56 19.03
CA LYS A 112 9.02 -8.59 20.01
C LYS A 112 10.27 -7.94 19.40
N LYS A 113 10.99 -7.16 20.21
CA LYS A 113 12.28 -6.59 19.82
C LYS A 113 13.25 -7.77 19.60
N GLU A 114 13.86 -7.84 18.42
CA GLU A 114 15.02 -8.73 18.23
C GLU A 114 16.13 -8.13 19.11
N VAL A 115 16.55 -8.89 20.13
CA VAL A 115 17.72 -8.56 20.98
C VAL A 115 18.96 -9.01 20.24
#